data_AF-A0A094AUD3-F1
#
_entry.id   AF-A0A094AUD3-F1
#
_cell.length_a   1.000
_cell.length_b   1.000
_cell.length_c   1.000
_cell.angle_alpha   90.00
_cell.angle_beta   90.00
_cell.angle_gamma   90.00
#
_symmetry.space_group_name_H-M   'P 1'
#
loop_
_entity.id
_entity.type
_entity.pdbx_description
1 polymer ?
#
loop_
_entity_poly.entity_id
_entity_poly.type
_entity_poly.pdbx_seq_one_letter_code
_entity_poly.pdbx_strand_id
1 'polypeptide(L)'
;MAESHPTTGGGSQAPHDSREYAEYLTSQDPLKHLRDEFLIPSKADLARETLPEHDPASHPPASHDQSVYLCGNSLGLQPRRVSQRLQQFLSTWATQGVQGHFKALKDSPLPAWLHADDKAAKSMAPLVGAAPAEIAVMETLTANLHFILSAFYKPDLNGRHKIIIESKAFPSDHFAVESQVRHHNLSPSTSMITIPPPTGTLLLPT
;
A
#
# COMPACT_ATOMS: atom_id res chain seq x y z
N MET A 1 -23.30 2.34 48.50
CA MET A 1 -22.05 2.98 48.04
C MET A 1 -22.15 3.09 46.54
N ALA A 2 -22.50 4.27 46.04
CA ALA A 2 -22.59 4.51 44.61
C ALA A 2 -21.19 4.82 44.11
N GLU A 3 -20.65 3.96 43.25
CA GLU A 3 -19.39 4.21 42.55
C GLU A 3 -19.63 5.33 41.55
N SER A 4 -18.96 6.46 41.78
CA SER A 4 -18.93 7.61 40.89
C SER A 4 -18.16 7.25 39.62
N HIS A 5 -18.85 7.17 38.49
CA HIS A 5 -18.22 7.25 37.18
C HIS A 5 -17.43 8.57 37.08
N PRO A 6 -16.17 8.55 36.60
CA PRO A 6 -15.47 9.79 36.30
C PRO A 6 -16.12 10.42 35.07
N THR A 7 -16.71 11.60 35.28
CA THR A 7 -17.13 12.50 34.23
C THR A 7 -15.91 12.92 33.41
N THR A 8 -15.80 12.42 32.18
CA THR A 8 -14.85 12.91 31.17
C THR A 8 -15.29 14.31 30.71
N GLY A 9 -15.03 15.31 31.55
CA GLY A 9 -15.23 16.72 31.25
C GLY A 9 -13.95 17.32 30.70
N GLY A 10 -13.99 17.76 29.43
CA GLY A 10 -12.88 18.50 28.82
C GLY A 10 -12.85 18.47 27.30
N GLY A 11 -14.00 18.53 26.61
CA GLY A 11 -13.97 18.84 25.18
C GLY A 11 -13.40 20.24 24.98
N SER A 12 -12.41 20.38 24.10
CA SER A 12 -11.87 21.70 23.72
C SER A 12 -13.02 22.63 23.32
N GLN A 13 -13.16 23.78 23.99
CA GLN A 13 -14.11 24.84 23.63
C GLN A 13 -13.66 25.63 22.39
N ALA A 14 -12.54 25.25 21.77
CA ALA A 14 -12.03 25.92 20.59
C ALA A 14 -12.91 25.63 19.36
N PRO A 15 -13.04 26.58 18.41
CA PRO A 15 -13.75 26.36 17.15
C PRO A 15 -13.21 25.14 16.38
N HIS A 16 -14.07 24.39 15.70
CA HIS A 16 -13.68 23.16 15.01
C HIS A 16 -12.69 23.38 13.84
N ASP A 17 -12.59 24.60 13.32
CA ASP A 17 -11.68 25.04 12.27
C ASP A 17 -10.40 25.69 12.81
N SER A 18 -10.21 25.71 14.13
CA SER A 18 -9.05 26.33 14.79
C SER A 18 -7.82 25.40 14.86
N ARG A 19 -6.64 26.01 15.03
CA ARG A 19 -5.39 25.27 15.26
C ARG A 19 -5.43 24.50 16.59
N GLU A 20 -5.96 25.13 17.62
CA GLU A 20 -6.07 24.58 18.97
C GLU A 20 -6.92 23.30 18.97
N TYR A 21 -7.96 23.26 18.14
CA TYR A 21 -8.77 22.06 17.97
C TYR A 21 -8.00 20.94 17.26
N ALA A 22 -7.21 21.24 16.22
CA ALA A 22 -6.37 20.26 15.55
C ALA A 22 -5.25 19.70 16.47
N GLU A 23 -4.64 20.55 17.28
CA GLU A 23 -3.66 20.15 18.30
C GLU A 23 -4.30 19.25 19.37
N TYR A 24 -5.52 19.58 19.81
CA TYR A 24 -6.31 18.73 20.70
C TYR A 24 -6.56 17.35 20.07
N LEU A 25 -7.06 17.28 18.83
CA LEU A 25 -7.28 15.99 18.13
C LEU A 25 -5.99 15.18 18.03
N THR A 26 -4.86 15.82 17.71
CA THR A 26 -3.54 15.18 17.66
C THR A 26 -3.13 14.63 19.03
N SER A 27 -3.45 15.35 20.12
CA SER A 27 -3.13 14.89 21.48
C SER A 27 -3.86 13.61 21.87
N GLN A 28 -5.09 13.44 21.36
CA GLN A 28 -5.99 12.31 21.63
C GLN A 28 -5.79 11.12 20.68
N ASP A 29 -5.03 11.28 19.59
CA ASP A 29 -4.79 10.20 18.63
C ASP A 29 -3.95 9.06 19.24
N PRO A 30 -4.52 7.86 19.43
CA PRO A 30 -3.77 6.72 19.98
C PRO A 30 -2.68 6.22 19.02
N LEU A 31 -2.76 6.54 17.73
CA LEU A 31 -1.84 6.10 16.68
C LEU A 31 -0.71 7.09 16.40
N LYS A 32 -0.69 8.26 17.05
CA LYS A 32 0.31 9.32 16.78
C LYS A 32 1.76 8.84 16.82
N HIS A 33 2.05 7.85 17.67
CA HIS A 33 3.38 7.24 17.80
C HIS A 33 3.86 6.53 16.51
N LEU A 34 2.94 6.07 15.66
CA LEU A 34 3.30 5.46 14.37
C LEU A 34 3.95 6.46 13.41
N ARG A 35 3.71 7.77 13.59
CA ARG A 35 4.36 8.81 12.78
C ARG A 35 5.89 8.72 12.87
N ASP A 36 6.42 8.36 14.03
CA ASP A 36 7.85 8.26 14.28
C ASP A 36 8.50 7.08 13.55
N GLU A 37 7.70 6.13 13.05
CA GLU A 37 8.18 4.97 12.30
C GLU A 37 8.48 5.26 10.82
N PHE A 38 8.19 6.49 10.35
CA PHE A 38 8.37 6.91 8.96
C PHE A 38 9.40 8.04 8.82
N LEU A 39 10.05 8.06 7.66
CA LEU A 39 10.91 9.16 7.23
C LEU A 39 10.05 10.19 6.48
N ILE A 40 9.78 11.32 7.13
CA ILE A 40 9.03 12.44 6.56
C ILE A 40 10.02 13.46 5.99
N PRO A 41 10.03 13.71 4.67
CA PRO A 41 10.94 14.68 4.06
C PRO A 41 10.73 16.08 4.62
N SER A 42 11.81 16.84 4.80
CA SER A 42 11.71 18.29 5.02
C SER A 42 11.36 19.01 3.72
N LYS A 43 10.90 20.26 3.83
CA LYS A 43 10.71 21.15 2.67
C LYS A 43 12.00 21.31 1.86
N ALA A 44 13.16 21.36 2.53
CA ALA A 44 14.46 21.45 1.88
C ALA A 44 14.85 20.15 1.15
N ASP A 45 14.52 18.99 1.72
CA ASP A 45 14.78 17.70 1.05
C ASP A 45 14.00 17.59 -0.26
N LEU A 46 12.73 18.05 -0.29
CA LEU A 46 11.91 18.03 -1.50
C LEU A 46 12.44 18.95 -2.61
N ALA A 47 13.18 20.00 -2.26
CA ALA A 47 13.78 20.93 -3.21
C ALA A 47 15.20 20.53 -3.64
N ARG A 48 15.80 19.53 -3.01
CA ARG A 48 17.18 19.11 -3.27
C ARG A 48 17.27 18.35 -4.60
N GLU A 49 18.33 18.60 -5.36
CA GLU A 49 18.61 17.92 -6.64
C GLU A 49 19.66 16.79 -6.52
N THR A 50 20.30 16.67 -5.36
CA THR A 50 21.31 15.67 -5.04
C THR A 50 20.88 14.75 -3.90
N LEU A 51 21.56 13.62 -3.73
CA LEU A 51 21.37 12.77 -2.56
C LEU A 51 21.91 13.46 -1.29
N PRO A 52 21.31 13.20 -0.11
CA PRO A 52 21.84 13.70 1.15
C PRO A 52 23.22 13.09 1.44
N GLU A 53 24.13 13.88 2.00
CA GLU A 53 25.48 13.43 2.40
C GLU A 53 25.46 12.44 3.57
N HIS A 54 24.40 12.47 4.37
CA HIS A 54 24.20 11.61 5.53
C HIS A 54 22.90 10.84 5.42
N ASP A 55 22.81 9.71 6.12
CA ASP A 55 21.60 8.90 6.20
C ASP A 55 20.46 9.71 6.86
N PRO A 56 19.34 9.98 6.15
CA PRO A 56 18.19 10.69 6.69
C PRO A 56 17.58 10.04 7.94
N ALA A 57 17.79 8.73 8.14
CA ALA A 57 17.35 8.05 9.34
C ALA A 57 18.11 8.48 10.60
N SER A 58 19.37 8.91 10.45
CA SER A 58 20.25 9.33 11.56
C SER A 58 19.94 10.75 12.03
N HIS A 59 19.54 11.63 11.12
CA HIS A 59 19.28 13.05 11.39
C HIS A 59 17.92 13.46 10.83
N PRO A 60 16.81 13.04 11.48
CA PRO A 60 15.48 13.42 11.02
C PRO A 60 15.27 14.93 11.15
N PRO A 61 14.53 15.56 10.21
CA PRO A 61 14.26 16.99 10.28
C PRO A 61 13.38 17.32 11.49
N ALA A 62 13.55 18.53 12.02
CA ALA A 62 12.67 19.06 13.06
C ALA A 62 11.22 19.10 12.57
N SER A 63 10.25 18.92 13.47
CA SER A 63 8.84 18.81 13.08
C SER A 63 8.30 20.00 12.28
N HIS A 64 8.83 21.21 12.49
CA HIS A 64 8.41 22.42 11.77
C HIS A 64 9.02 22.54 10.35
N ASP A 65 10.07 21.76 10.08
CA ASP A 65 10.73 21.70 8.77
C ASP A 65 10.17 20.60 7.88
N GLN A 66 9.50 19.61 8.48
CA GLN A 66 8.81 18.54 7.78
C GLN A 66 7.78 19.09 6.78
N SER A 67 7.69 18.40 5.64
CA SER A 67 6.67 18.66 4.64
C SER A 67 5.29 18.16 5.10
N VAL A 68 4.25 18.78 4.54
CA VAL A 68 2.87 18.28 4.64
C VAL A 68 2.65 17.32 3.46
N TYR A 69 2.93 16.04 3.67
CA TYR A 69 2.93 15.04 2.61
C TYR A 69 1.55 14.38 2.44
N LEU A 70 0.72 14.91 1.53
CA LEU A 70 -0.64 14.43 1.24
C LEU A 70 -0.72 13.55 -0.01
N CYS A 71 0.35 12.83 -0.36
CA CYS A 71 0.44 11.98 -1.56
C CYS A 71 0.74 10.50 -1.24
N GLY A 72 0.49 10.07 0.00
CA GLY A 72 0.78 8.71 0.47
C GLY A 72 -0.01 7.60 -0.25
N ASN A 73 -1.11 7.95 -0.90
CA ASN A 73 -1.91 7.04 -1.73
C ASN A 73 -1.26 6.71 -3.08
N SER A 74 -0.32 7.55 -3.55
CA SER A 74 0.45 7.31 -4.76
C SER A 74 1.76 6.62 -4.42
N LEU A 75 2.53 7.21 -3.50
CA LEU A 75 3.77 6.63 -2.97
C LEU A 75 3.84 6.84 -1.46
N GLY A 76 3.77 5.75 -0.70
CA GLY A 76 3.89 5.80 0.75
C GLY A 76 5.27 6.29 1.20
N LEU A 77 5.30 7.00 2.34
CA LEU A 77 6.56 7.37 2.98
C LEU A 77 7.36 6.12 3.35
N GLN A 78 8.69 6.21 3.29
CA GLN A 78 9.57 5.11 3.63
C GLN A 78 9.52 4.83 5.15
N PRO A 79 9.18 3.61 5.60
CA PRO A 79 9.38 3.22 6.98
C PRO A 79 10.87 3.18 7.34
N ARG A 80 11.24 3.66 8.53
CA ARG A 80 12.65 3.75 8.98
C ARG A 80 13.41 2.43 8.88
N ARG A 81 12.72 1.31 9.14
CA ARG A 81 13.34 -0.03 9.15
C ARG A 81 13.70 -0.55 7.76
N VAL A 82 13.21 0.04 6.67
CA VAL A 82 13.44 -0.47 5.30
C VAL A 82 14.94 -0.54 4.97
N SER A 83 15.69 0.54 5.21
CA SER A 83 17.14 0.56 4.94
C SER A 83 17.88 -0.54 5.69
N GLN A 84 17.57 -0.70 6.99
CA GLN A 84 18.14 -1.77 7.81
C GLN A 84 17.84 -3.16 7.25
N ARG A 85 16.59 -3.43 6.84
CA ARG A 85 16.18 -4.73 6.29
C ARG A 85 16.84 -5.03 4.95
N LEU A 86 16.98 -4.04 4.08
CA LEU A 86 17.72 -4.18 2.82
C LEU A 86 19.20 -4.50 3.09
N GLN A 87 19.83 -3.81 4.03
CA GLN A 87 21.23 -4.11 4.38
C GLN A 87 21.40 -5.50 5.00
N GLN A 88 20.44 -5.98 5.80
CA GLN A 88 20.43 -7.36 6.30
C GLN A 88 20.31 -8.37 5.16
N PHE A 89 19.48 -8.10 4.14
CA PHE A 89 19.37 -8.93 2.94
C PHE A 89 20.70 -8.97 2.17
N LEU A 90 21.29 -7.81 1.90
CA LEU A 90 22.57 -7.71 1.18
C LEU A 90 23.72 -8.37 1.95
N SER A 91 23.77 -8.21 3.26
CA SER A 91 24.77 -8.87 4.12
C SER A 91 24.57 -10.39 4.15
N THR A 92 23.32 -10.86 4.16
CA THR A 92 23.01 -12.30 4.04
C THR A 92 23.52 -12.82 2.71
N TRP A 93 23.30 -12.10 1.61
CA TRP A 93 23.78 -12.50 0.30
C TRP A 93 25.31 -12.55 0.24
N ALA A 94 25.99 -11.49 0.70
CA ALA A 94 27.45 -11.42 0.69
C ALA A 94 28.12 -12.52 1.53
N THR A 95 27.49 -12.95 2.62
CA THR A 95 28.09 -13.91 3.56
C THR A 95 27.62 -15.35 3.38
N GLN A 96 26.40 -15.57 2.87
CA GLN A 96 25.81 -16.92 2.72
C GLN A 96 25.68 -17.36 1.25
N GLY A 97 25.71 -16.44 0.29
CA GLY A 97 25.47 -16.76 -1.12
C GLY A 97 24.15 -17.52 -1.29
N VAL A 98 24.20 -18.63 -2.04
CA VAL A 98 23.04 -19.52 -2.26
C VAL A 98 22.44 -20.08 -0.97
N GLN A 99 23.22 -20.19 0.12
CA GLN A 99 22.72 -20.71 1.39
C GLN A 99 21.67 -19.77 2.02
N GLY A 100 21.61 -18.50 1.62
CA GLY A 100 20.56 -17.57 2.03
C GLY A 100 19.14 -18.04 1.69
N HIS A 101 18.98 -18.89 0.69
CA HIS A 101 17.68 -19.49 0.36
C HIS A 101 17.14 -20.40 1.47
N PHE A 102 18.01 -21.10 2.19
CA PHE A 102 17.62 -22.22 3.06
C PHE A 102 17.90 -21.96 4.54
N LYS A 103 18.85 -21.09 4.86
CA LYS A 103 19.37 -20.91 6.21
C LYS A 103 18.88 -19.60 6.82
N ALA A 104 18.09 -19.71 7.88
CA ALA A 104 17.78 -18.56 8.73
C ALA A 104 19.01 -18.18 9.58
N LEU A 105 19.28 -16.87 9.69
CA LEU A 105 20.33 -16.33 10.55
C LEU A 105 19.73 -15.91 11.89
N LYS A 106 20.35 -16.29 13.01
CA LYS A 106 19.80 -16.07 14.36
C LYS A 106 19.71 -14.59 14.74
N ASP A 107 20.54 -13.76 14.11
CA ASP A 107 20.67 -12.32 14.28
C ASP A 107 19.94 -11.50 13.21
N SER A 108 19.24 -12.17 12.27
CA SER A 108 18.42 -11.52 11.25
C SER A 108 16.93 -11.78 11.51
N PRO A 109 16.07 -10.75 11.43
CA PRO A 109 14.62 -10.92 11.53
C PRO A 109 14.00 -11.40 10.20
N LEU A 110 14.78 -11.51 9.13
CA LEU A 110 14.32 -11.96 7.82
C LEU A 110 14.22 -13.49 7.78
N PRO A 111 13.18 -14.05 7.15
CA PRO A 111 13.14 -15.48 6.89
C PRO A 111 14.26 -15.88 5.89
N ALA A 112 14.58 -17.17 5.83
CA ALA A 112 15.31 -17.69 4.67
C ALA A 112 14.52 -17.37 3.39
N TRP A 113 15.20 -17.07 2.29
CA TRP A 113 14.54 -16.44 1.13
C TRP A 113 13.44 -17.31 0.51
N LEU A 114 13.53 -18.64 0.63
CA LEU A 114 12.50 -19.57 0.19
C LEU A 114 11.14 -19.36 0.89
N HIS A 115 11.12 -18.70 2.05
CA HIS A 115 9.91 -18.49 2.86
C HIS A 115 9.54 -17.01 3.00
N ALA A 116 10.08 -16.15 2.13
CA ALA A 116 9.85 -14.71 2.20
C ALA A 116 8.40 -14.34 1.86
N ASP A 117 7.87 -14.93 0.80
CA ASP A 117 6.48 -14.80 0.34
C ASP A 117 5.50 -15.44 1.33
N ASP A 118 5.80 -16.62 1.88
CA ASP A 118 5.01 -17.25 2.95
C ASP A 118 4.83 -16.31 4.16
N LYS A 119 5.92 -15.63 4.55
CA LYS A 119 5.92 -14.66 5.65
C LYS A 119 5.13 -13.41 5.27
N ALA A 120 5.22 -12.95 4.03
CA ALA A 120 4.48 -11.81 3.52
C ALA A 120 2.96 -12.10 3.49
N ALA A 121 2.55 -13.27 2.97
CA ALA A 121 1.16 -13.71 2.94
C ALA A 121 0.53 -13.74 4.35
N LYS A 122 1.25 -14.30 5.33
CA LYS A 122 0.81 -14.30 6.74
C LYS A 122 0.66 -12.89 7.31
N SER A 123 1.52 -11.95 6.90
CA SER A 123 1.45 -10.56 7.35
C SER A 123 0.30 -9.79 6.71
N MET A 124 -0.07 -10.15 5.47
CA MET A 124 -1.18 -9.53 4.73
C MET A 124 -2.56 -10.07 5.13
N ALA A 125 -2.65 -11.31 5.58
CA ALA A 125 -3.90 -11.97 5.98
C ALA A 125 -4.84 -11.11 6.84
N PRO A 126 -4.41 -10.51 7.97
CA PRO A 126 -5.29 -9.67 8.78
C PRO A 126 -5.69 -8.35 8.11
N LEU A 127 -4.94 -7.88 7.10
CA LEU A 127 -5.22 -6.63 6.39
C LEU A 127 -6.29 -6.80 5.30
N VAL A 128 -6.24 -7.92 4.58
CA VAL A 128 -7.17 -8.20 3.47
C VAL A 128 -8.33 -9.12 3.88
N GLY A 129 -8.30 -9.69 5.09
CA GLY A 129 -9.36 -10.55 5.61
C GLY A 129 -9.45 -11.93 4.95
N ALA A 130 -8.32 -12.51 4.54
CA ALA A 130 -8.24 -13.82 3.88
C ALA A 130 -7.28 -14.77 4.61
N ALA A 131 -7.40 -16.08 4.36
CA ALA A 131 -6.46 -17.05 4.89
C ALA A 131 -5.07 -16.87 4.23
N PRO A 132 -3.95 -17.16 4.94
CA PRO A 132 -2.62 -17.06 4.32
C PRO A 132 -2.47 -17.92 3.05
N ALA A 133 -3.17 -19.04 2.95
CA ALA A 133 -3.16 -19.92 1.76
C ALA A 133 -3.90 -19.34 0.54
N GLU A 134 -4.67 -18.25 0.72
CA GLU A 134 -5.40 -17.55 -0.34
C GLU A 134 -4.64 -16.31 -0.84
N ILE A 135 -3.43 -16.05 -0.32
CA ILE A 135 -2.66 -14.83 -0.58
C ILE A 135 -1.31 -15.19 -1.18
N ALA A 136 -0.98 -14.56 -2.31
CA ALA A 136 0.36 -14.52 -2.88
C ALA A 136 0.85 -13.08 -2.96
N VAL A 137 2.03 -12.79 -2.38
CA VAL A 137 2.70 -11.49 -2.51
C VAL A 137 3.80 -11.65 -3.56
N MET A 138 3.50 -11.28 -4.80
CA MET A 138 4.37 -11.52 -5.95
C MET A 138 4.20 -10.45 -7.02
N GLU A 139 5.19 -10.32 -7.91
CA GLU A 139 5.18 -9.47 -9.11
C GLU A 139 4.64 -8.04 -8.89
N THR A 140 3.99 -7.48 -9.91
CA THR A 140 3.32 -6.18 -9.90
C THR A 140 1.80 -6.37 -9.96
N LEU A 141 1.04 -5.33 -9.59
CA LEU A 141 -0.43 -5.36 -9.63
C LEU A 141 -0.97 -5.80 -11.01
N THR A 142 -0.51 -5.18 -12.09
CA THR A 142 -1.00 -5.47 -13.45
C THR A 142 -0.58 -6.86 -13.93
N ALA A 143 0.62 -7.34 -13.58
CA ALA A 143 1.03 -8.71 -13.89
C ALA A 143 0.16 -9.74 -13.17
N ASN A 144 -0.14 -9.52 -11.88
CA ASN A 144 -1.05 -10.39 -11.14
C ASN A 144 -2.47 -10.39 -11.72
N LEU A 145 -2.96 -9.23 -12.17
CA LEU A 145 -4.25 -9.14 -12.86
C LEU A 145 -4.26 -9.99 -14.14
N HIS A 146 -3.17 -9.99 -14.91
CA HIS A 146 -3.04 -10.87 -16.07
C HIS A 146 -3.07 -12.35 -15.71
N PHE A 147 -2.39 -12.77 -14.63
CA PHE A 147 -2.43 -14.17 -14.20
C PHE A 147 -3.83 -14.60 -13.75
N ILE A 148 -4.52 -13.74 -12.99
CA ILE A 148 -5.90 -13.97 -12.58
C ILE A 148 -6.79 -14.07 -13.84
N LEU A 149 -6.70 -13.13 -14.77
CA LEU A 149 -7.49 -13.17 -16.01
C LEU A 149 -7.17 -14.41 -16.84
N SER A 150 -5.90 -14.78 -17.00
CA SER A 150 -5.52 -16.00 -17.72
C SER A 150 -6.08 -17.27 -17.08
N ALA A 151 -6.19 -17.32 -15.75
CA ALA A 151 -6.74 -18.46 -15.02
C ALA A 151 -8.28 -18.51 -15.04
N PHE A 152 -8.96 -17.36 -14.95
CA PHE A 152 -10.40 -17.27 -14.71
C PHE A 152 -11.22 -16.83 -15.92
N TYR A 153 -10.68 -15.99 -16.81
CA TYR A 153 -11.38 -15.55 -18.00
C TYR A 153 -11.28 -16.61 -19.11
N LYS A 154 -12.28 -17.47 -19.16
CA LYS A 154 -12.44 -18.54 -20.15
C LYS A 154 -13.66 -18.25 -21.03
N PRO A 155 -13.56 -17.36 -22.02
CA PRO A 155 -14.71 -16.90 -22.78
C PRO A 155 -15.34 -18.02 -23.61
N ASP A 156 -16.66 -18.15 -23.52
CA ASP A 156 -17.47 -18.95 -24.45
C ASP A 156 -18.03 -18.07 -25.56
N LEU A 157 -17.59 -18.30 -26.79
CA LEU A 157 -18.00 -17.55 -27.98
C LEU A 157 -19.50 -17.65 -28.27
N ASN A 158 -20.17 -18.71 -27.80
CA ASN A 158 -21.61 -18.91 -27.98
C ASN A 158 -22.42 -18.44 -26.77
N GLY A 159 -21.78 -17.79 -25.78
CA GLY A 159 -22.41 -17.45 -24.51
C GLY A 159 -21.65 -16.38 -23.74
N ARG A 160 -21.00 -16.80 -22.65
CA ARG A 160 -20.39 -15.88 -21.66
C ARG A 160 -18.96 -15.52 -22.07
N HIS A 161 -18.78 -14.36 -22.70
CA HIS A 161 -17.47 -13.88 -23.14
C HIS A 161 -17.16 -12.42 -22.73
N LYS A 162 -18.07 -11.73 -22.04
CA LYS A 162 -17.90 -10.30 -21.75
C LYS A 162 -17.21 -10.08 -20.40
N ILE A 163 -16.29 -9.12 -20.35
CA ILE A 163 -15.73 -8.53 -19.12
C ILE A 163 -16.39 -7.17 -18.92
N ILE A 164 -16.85 -6.90 -17.70
CA ILE A 164 -17.42 -5.62 -17.30
C ILE A 164 -16.38 -4.88 -16.49
N ILE A 165 -16.16 -3.60 -16.79
CA ILE A 165 -15.22 -2.71 -16.10
C ILE A 165 -15.81 -1.28 -16.06
N GLU A 166 -15.42 -0.46 -15.10
CA GLU A 166 -15.81 0.94 -15.06
C GLU A 166 -15.22 1.75 -16.23
N SER A 167 -15.95 2.76 -16.71
CA SER A 167 -15.57 3.47 -17.94
C SER A 167 -14.26 4.25 -17.87
N LYS A 168 -13.87 4.68 -16.66
CA LYS A 168 -12.62 5.40 -16.39
C LYS A 168 -11.74 4.64 -15.40
N ALA A 169 -11.61 3.34 -15.63
CA ALA A 169 -10.69 2.51 -14.89
C ALA A 169 -9.26 3.04 -14.96
N PHE A 170 -8.43 2.66 -14.00
CA PHE A 170 -7.02 2.99 -14.06
C PHE A 170 -6.42 2.43 -15.37
N PRO A 171 -5.56 3.17 -16.09
CA PRO A 171 -5.19 2.81 -17.46
C PRO A 171 -4.60 1.40 -17.61
N SER A 172 -3.81 0.92 -16.63
CA SER A 172 -3.24 -0.42 -16.71
C SER A 172 -4.28 -1.53 -16.67
N ASP A 173 -5.35 -1.34 -15.89
CA ASP A 173 -6.43 -2.32 -15.72
C ASP A 173 -7.27 -2.38 -16.99
N HIS A 174 -7.54 -1.22 -17.60
CA HIS A 174 -8.17 -1.12 -18.91
C HIS A 174 -7.38 -1.90 -19.97
N PHE A 175 -6.07 -1.68 -20.07
CA PHE A 175 -5.23 -2.38 -21.04
C PHE A 175 -5.06 -3.86 -20.71
N ALA A 176 -5.05 -4.25 -19.43
CA ALA A 176 -4.99 -5.64 -19.03
C ALA A 176 -6.23 -6.42 -19.51
N VAL A 177 -7.42 -5.84 -19.33
CA VAL A 177 -8.68 -6.40 -19.83
C VAL A 177 -8.71 -6.41 -21.35
N GLU A 178 -8.40 -5.30 -22.00
CA GLU A 178 -8.43 -5.18 -23.46
C GLU A 178 -7.50 -6.20 -24.13
N SER A 179 -6.27 -6.32 -23.65
CA SER A 179 -5.30 -7.27 -24.20
C SER A 179 -5.69 -8.72 -23.95
N GLN A 180 -6.32 -9.05 -22.81
CA GLN A 180 -6.85 -10.39 -22.54
C GLN A 180 -8.04 -10.75 -23.44
N VAL A 181 -8.91 -9.79 -23.75
CA VAL A 181 -9.97 -9.97 -24.75
C VAL A 181 -9.35 -10.24 -26.13
N ARG A 182 -8.38 -9.42 -26.55
CA ARG A 182 -7.71 -9.60 -27.85
C ARG A 182 -6.92 -10.91 -27.92
N HIS A 183 -6.30 -11.35 -26.82
CA HIS A 183 -5.59 -12.62 -26.73
C HIS A 183 -6.49 -13.82 -27.05
N HIS A 184 -7.78 -13.73 -26.74
CA HIS A 184 -8.79 -14.74 -27.06
C HIS A 184 -9.47 -14.50 -28.43
N ASN A 185 -8.88 -13.68 -29.31
CA ASN A 185 -9.42 -13.32 -30.63
C ASN A 185 -10.81 -12.66 -30.60
N LEU A 186 -11.14 -12.01 -29.49
CA LEU A 186 -12.40 -11.28 -29.32
C LEU A 186 -12.21 -9.79 -29.59
N SER A 187 -13.31 -9.12 -29.99
CA SER A 187 -13.32 -7.66 -30.13
C SER A 187 -13.61 -6.98 -28.79
N PRO A 188 -12.78 -6.02 -28.34
CA PRO A 188 -13.10 -5.18 -27.19
C PRO A 188 -14.45 -4.47 -27.31
N SER A 189 -14.83 -4.03 -28.52
CA SER A 189 -16.10 -3.32 -28.74
C SER A 189 -17.34 -4.13 -28.38
N THR A 190 -17.25 -5.47 -28.35
CA THR A 190 -18.37 -6.36 -28.02
C THR A 190 -18.15 -7.16 -26.74
N SER A 191 -16.89 -7.29 -26.30
CA SER A 191 -16.49 -8.16 -25.19
C SER A 191 -15.96 -7.40 -23.97
N MET A 192 -15.74 -6.09 -24.08
CA MET A 192 -15.36 -5.23 -22.97
C MET A 192 -16.47 -4.20 -22.77
N ILE A 193 -17.25 -4.37 -21.71
CA ILE A 193 -18.41 -3.53 -21.41
C ILE A 193 -18.00 -2.51 -20.35
N THR A 194 -17.97 -1.25 -20.74
CA THR A 194 -17.69 -0.15 -19.83
C THR A 194 -18.97 0.41 -19.23
N ILE A 195 -18.98 0.64 -17.91
CA ILE A 195 -20.12 1.28 -17.22
C ILE A 195 -19.77 2.74 -16.91
N PRO A 196 -20.41 3.72 -17.57
CA PRO A 196 -20.24 5.13 -17.22
C PRO A 196 -21.14 5.54 -16.04
N PRO A 197 -20.75 6.60 -15.29
CA PRO A 197 -21.64 7.19 -14.30
C PRO A 197 -22.90 7.77 -14.97
N PRO A 198 -24.05 7.81 -14.28
CA PRO A 198 -25.25 8.49 -14.76
C PRO A 198 -24.96 9.96 -15.12
N THR A 199 -25.66 10.47 -16.14
CA THR A 199 -25.53 11.87 -16.59
C THR A 199 -25.66 12.84 -15.43
N GLY A 200 -24.69 13.75 -15.29
CA GLY A 200 -24.66 14.75 -14.22
C GLY A 200 -24.03 14.28 -12.91
N THR A 201 -23.53 13.04 -12.84
CA THR A 201 -22.83 12.51 -11.65
C THR A 201 -21.40 12.11 -11.99
N LEU A 202 -20.52 12.15 -10.98
CA LEU A 202 -19.13 11.68 -11.09
C LEU A 202 -18.94 10.25 -10.56
N LEU A 203 -19.98 9.67 -9.96
CA LEU A 203 -19.91 8.41 -9.22
C LEU A 203 -20.83 7.37 -9.85
N LEU A 204 -20.36 6.12 -9.84
CA LEU A 204 -21.23 4.97 -10.05
C LEU A 204 -22.02 4.73 -8.75
N PRO A 205 -23.35 4.65 -8.79
CA PRO A 205 -24.11 4.29 -7.60
C PRO A 205 -23.79 2.85 -7.19
N THR A 206 -23.50 2.64 -5.91
CA THR A 206 -23.19 1.34 -5.29
C THR A 206 -24.37 0.79 -4.52
#